data_AF-A0A0C2D8G9-F1
#
_entry.id   AF-A0A0C2D8G9-F1
#
_cell.length_a   1.000
_cell.length_b   1.000
_cell.length_c   1.000
_cell.angle_alpha   90.00
_cell.angle_beta   90.00
_cell.angle_gamma   90.00
#
_symmetry.space_group_name_H-M   'P 1'
#
loop_
_entity.id
_entity.type
_entity.pdbx_description
1 polymer ?
#
loop_
_entity_poly.entity_id
_entity_poly.type
_entity_poly.pdbx_seq_one_letter_code
_entity_poly.pdbx_strand_id
1 'polypeptide(L)'
;MFASGLESCAKSKAHFTIKADAKHVFRETHLVPYAALPGTSKQIDRPVAANVRSPIDDFDWAAPVVVVQKKNRSSQFCTDFSIRQNEQH
;
A
#
# COMPACT_ATOMS: atom_id res chain seq x y z
N MET A 1 -7.41 9.40 -28.71
CA MET A 1 -6.54 10.18 -27.82
C MET A 1 -6.54 9.51 -26.46
N PHE A 2 -5.37 9.23 -25.88
CA PHE A 2 -5.28 8.68 -24.52
C PHE A 2 -5.24 9.82 -23.51
N ALA A 3 -5.98 9.70 -22.41
CA ALA A 3 -5.86 10.63 -21.30
C ALA A 3 -4.52 10.39 -20.57
N SER A 4 -3.82 11.48 -20.25
CA SER A 4 -2.64 11.44 -19.39
C SER A 4 -3.10 11.42 -17.93
N GLY A 5 -2.97 10.29 -17.23
CA GLY A 5 -3.30 10.22 -15.80
C GLY A 5 -3.78 8.85 -15.33
N LEU A 6 -4.08 8.78 -14.04
CA LEU A 6 -4.73 7.63 -13.42
C LEU A 6 -6.25 7.87 -13.40
N GLU A 7 -7.02 6.88 -13.82
CA GLU A 7 -8.48 6.91 -13.74
C GLU A 7 -9.02 5.74 -12.90
N SER A 8 -10.26 5.89 -12.42
CA SER A 8 -10.94 4.89 -11.60
C SER A 8 -11.83 3.98 -12.46
N CYS A 9 -11.76 2.67 -12.24
CA CYS A 9 -12.69 1.72 -12.86
C CYS A 9 -14.00 1.68 -12.07
N ALA A 10 -15.09 2.19 -12.65
CA ALA A 10 -16.42 2.13 -12.04
C ALA A 10 -17.22 0.86 -12.39
N LYS A 11 -16.72 0.02 -13.31
CA LYS A 11 -17.48 -1.11 -13.88
C LYS A 11 -17.47 -2.36 -13.00
N SER A 12 -16.45 -2.53 -12.16
CA SER A 12 -16.28 -3.73 -11.34
C SER A 12 -15.55 -3.40 -10.04
N LYS A 13 -15.81 -4.19 -9.00
CA LYS A 13 -15.12 -4.13 -7.73
C LYS A 13 -14.31 -5.41 -7.56
N ALA A 14 -13.06 -5.28 -7.13
CA ALA A 14 -12.26 -6.43 -6.73
C ALA A 14 -12.83 -7.00 -5.42
N HIS A 15 -13.00 -8.33 -5.37
CA HIS A 15 -13.43 -9.04 -4.17
C HIS A 15 -12.30 -9.97 -3.73
N PHE A 16 -11.96 -9.92 -2.44
CA PHE A 16 -10.98 -10.79 -1.83
C PHE A 16 -11.70 -11.73 -0.85
N THR A 17 -11.53 -13.04 -1.02
CA THR A 17 -12.05 -14.04 -0.09
C THR A 17 -10.90 -14.49 0.81
N ILE A 18 -11.09 -14.38 2.13
CA ILE A 18 -10.13 -14.80 3.14
C ILE A 18 -10.58 -16.15 3.70
N LYS A 19 -9.64 -17.08 3.95
CA LYS A 19 -9.94 -18.35 4.63
C LYS A 19 -10.53 -18.11 6.02
N ALA A 20 -11.49 -18.95 6.43
CA ALA A 20 -12.19 -18.80 7.71
C ALA A 20 -11.24 -18.82 8.93
N ASP A 21 -10.14 -19.57 8.86
CA ASP A 21 -9.14 -19.69 9.94
C ASP A 21 -7.95 -18.73 9.77
N ALA A 22 -8.06 -17.72 8.91
CA ALA A 22 -6.98 -16.78 8.66
C ALA A 22 -6.72 -15.91 9.90
N LYS A 23 -5.50 -16.00 10.43
CA LYS A 23 -5.06 -15.12 11.53
C LYS A 23 -4.74 -13.74 11.00
N HIS A 24 -5.50 -12.74 11.46
CA HIS A 24 -5.14 -11.34 11.34
C HIS A 24 -3.95 -11.08 12.27
N VAL A 25 -2.92 -10.42 11.76
CA VAL A 25 -1.81 -9.97 12.61
C VAL A 25 -1.48 -8.57 12.20
N PHE A 26 -1.48 -7.73 13.20
CA PHE A 26 -0.91 -6.41 13.12
C PHE A 26 0.62 -6.51 13.13
N ARG A 27 1.26 -5.89 12.14
CA ARG A 27 2.70 -5.71 12.14
C ARG A 27 3.00 -4.22 12.22
N GLU A 28 3.82 -3.86 13.20
CA GLU A 28 4.33 -2.51 13.30
C GLU A 28 5.14 -2.13 12.06
N THR A 29 5.11 -0.83 11.75
CA THR A 29 5.80 -0.28 10.60
C THR A 29 7.31 -0.28 10.84
N HIS A 30 8.11 -0.58 9.82
CA HIS A 30 9.56 -0.40 9.91
C HIS A 30 9.93 1.06 10.18
N LEU A 31 10.97 1.29 10.98
CA LEU A 31 11.49 2.63 11.20
C LEU A 31 11.91 3.26 9.87
N VAL A 32 11.32 4.42 9.55
CA VAL A 32 11.69 5.18 8.36
C VAL A 32 12.87 6.07 8.73
N PRO A 33 14.01 5.98 8.03
CA PRO A 33 15.14 6.89 8.26
C PRO A 33 14.70 8.35 8.11
N TYR A 34 15.19 9.23 8.98
CA TYR A 34 14.79 10.64 9.00
C TYR A 34 14.94 11.32 7.63
N ALA A 35 16.05 11.07 6.94
CA ALA A 35 16.33 11.60 5.60
C ALA A 35 15.33 11.12 4.53
N ALA A 36 14.65 10.00 4.76
CA ALA A 36 13.66 9.45 3.84
C ALA A 36 12.23 9.97 4.12
N LEU A 37 11.96 10.56 5.28
CA LEU A 37 10.62 11.02 5.68
C LEU A 37 9.95 11.93 4.63
N PRO A 38 10.61 12.96 4.06
CA PRO A 38 9.96 13.84 3.09
C PRO A 38 9.62 13.14 1.77
N GLY A 39 10.43 12.16 1.37
CA GLY A 39 10.17 11.35 0.18
C GLY A 39 9.02 10.37 0.40
N THR A 40 8.99 9.74 1.58
CA THR A 40 7.96 8.79 1.98
C THR A 40 6.60 9.46 2.12
N SER A 41 6.50 10.61 2.81
CA SER A 41 5.24 11.34 2.98
C SER A 41 4.63 11.74 1.64
N LYS A 42 5.42 12.40 0.78
CA LYS A 42 4.99 12.80 -0.58
C LYS A 42 4.45 11.64 -1.39
N GLN A 43 5.03 10.45 -1.20
CA GLN A 43 4.61 9.25 -1.89
C GLN A 43 3.31 8.65 -1.34
N ILE A 44 3.01 8.82 -0.05
CA ILE A 44 1.74 8.44 0.57
C ILE A 44 0.64 9.42 0.18
N ASP A 45 0.93 10.73 0.19
CA ASP A 45 -0.05 11.79 -0.06
C ASP A 45 -0.60 11.76 -1.49
N ARG A 46 0.25 11.45 -2.47
CA ARG A 46 -0.16 11.44 -3.89
C ARG A 46 -1.31 10.44 -4.18
N PRO A 47 -1.25 9.16 -3.78
CA PRO A 47 -2.38 8.23 -3.88
C PRO A 47 -3.62 8.64 -3.08
N VAL A 48 -3.46 9.27 -1.92
CA VAL A 48 -4.59 9.75 -1.11
C VAL A 48 -5.30 10.90 -1.83
N ALA A 49 -4.55 11.88 -2.34
CA ALA A 49 -5.09 12.97 -3.15
C ALA A 49 -5.77 12.48 -4.44
N ALA A 50 -5.32 11.36 -4.99
CA ALA A 50 -5.93 10.71 -6.15
C ALA A 50 -7.14 9.80 -5.81
N ASN A 51 -7.57 9.73 -4.53
CA ASN A 51 -8.63 8.85 -4.04
C ASN A 51 -8.39 7.35 -4.32
N VAL A 52 -7.12 6.96 -4.45
CA VAL A 52 -6.71 5.56 -4.65
C VAL A 52 -6.57 4.85 -3.31
N ARG A 53 -6.22 5.59 -2.25
CA ARG A 53 -6.12 5.10 -0.88
C ARG A 53 -6.88 6.03 0.04
N SER A 54 -7.61 5.46 0.98
CA SER A 54 -8.25 6.20 2.07
C SER A 54 -7.45 5.97 3.36
N PRO A 55 -7.20 7.01 4.17
CA PRO A 55 -6.65 6.82 5.50
C PRO A 55 -7.65 6.03 6.36
N ILE A 56 -7.11 5.15 7.19
CA ILE A 56 -7.88 4.34 8.15
C ILE A 56 -7.10 4.40 9.47
N ASP A 57 -7.76 4.81 10.55
CA ASP A 57 -7.13 5.00 11.85
C ASP A 57 -6.94 3.67 12.60
N ASP A 58 -7.93 2.77 12.53
CA ASP A 58 -7.94 1.49 13.24
C ASP A 58 -8.25 0.33 12.29
N PHE A 59 -7.42 -0.71 12.32
CA PHE A 59 -7.66 -1.95 11.59
C PHE A 59 -7.02 -3.17 12.27
N ASP A 60 -7.71 -4.31 12.24
CA ASP A 60 -7.25 -5.58 12.87
C ASP A 60 -6.01 -6.20 12.19
N TRP A 61 -5.64 -5.71 11.01
CA TRP A 61 -4.46 -6.12 10.27
C TRP A 61 -3.75 -4.91 9.68
N ALA A 62 -2.43 -4.98 9.69
CA ALA A 62 -1.57 -4.02 9.00
C ALA A 62 -0.37 -4.79 8.44
N ALA A 63 0.00 -4.46 7.20
CA ALA A 63 1.23 -4.95 6.59
C ALA A 63 2.25 -3.81 6.56
N PRO A 64 3.52 -4.08 6.86
CA PRO A 64 4.53 -3.06 6.81
C PRO A 64 4.72 -2.60 5.37
N VAL A 65 5.14 -1.35 5.29
CA VAL A 65 5.44 -0.68 4.03
C VAL A 65 6.93 -0.70 3.82
N VAL A 66 7.32 -0.98 2.58
CA VAL A 66 8.69 -0.89 2.10
C VAL A 66 8.80 0.23 1.06
N VAL A 67 9.82 1.06 1.20
CA VAL A 67 10.19 2.07 0.20
C VAL A 67 11.34 1.53 -0.64
N VAL A 68 11.11 1.38 -1.94
CA VAL A 68 12.09 0.88 -2.90
C VAL A 68 12.56 2.03 -3.77
N GLN A 69 13.87 2.23 -3.89
CA GLN A 69 14.42 3.20 -4.84
C GLN A 69 14.51 2.57 -6.24
N LYS A 70 13.93 3.26 -7.23
CA LYS A 70 14.07 2.89 -8.64
C LYS A 70 15.39 3.40 -9.21
N LYS A 71 15.83 2.79 -10.32
CA LYS A 71 17.01 3.22 -11.09
C LYS A 71 16.95 4.70 -11.51
N ASN A 72 15.76 5.24 -11.74
CA ASN A 72 15.53 6.66 -12.06
C ASN A 72 15.53 7.58 -10.82
N ARG A 73 16.01 7.11 -9.67
CA ARG A 73 16.04 7.80 -8.36
C ARG A 73 14.67 8.19 -7.78
N SER A 74 13.57 7.74 -8.39
CA SER A 74 12.25 7.88 -7.76
C SER A 74 12.05 6.78 -6.71
N SER A 75 11.31 7.11 -5.65
CA SER A 75 10.90 6.11 -4.65
C SER A 75 9.60 5.45 -5.08
N GLN A 76 9.44 4.15 -4.77
CA GLN A 76 8.21 3.37 -4.90
C GLN A 76 7.80 2.80 -3.55
N PHE A 77 6.52 2.95 -3.22
CA PHE A 77 5.93 2.33 -2.04
C PHE A 77 5.40 0.94 -2.40
N CYS A 78 5.85 -0.06 -1.66
CA CYS A 78 5.41 -1.45 -1.79
C CYS A 78 4.91 -1.94 -0.44
N THR A 79 3.73 -2.55 -0.42
CA THR A 79 3.28 -3.28 0.76
C THR A 79 3.92 -4.65 0.75
N ASP A 80 4.51 -5.06 1.88
CA ASP A 80 5.11 -6.38 1.98
C ASP A 80 4.04 -7.44 2.33
N PHE A 81 3.56 -8.13 1.29
CA PHE A 81 2.61 -9.24 1.42
C PHE A 81 3.28 -10.62 1.51
N SER A 82 4.60 -10.69 1.39
CA SER A 82 5.35 -11.94 1.25
C SER A 82 5.27 -12.85 2.47
N ILE A 83 4.92 -12.30 3.63
CA ILE A 83 4.84 -13.05 4.89
C ILE A 83 3.40 -13.46 5.26
N ARG A 84 2.37 -13.09 4.47
CA ARG A 84 0.96 -13.44 4.77
C ARG A 84 0.16 -14.09 3.65
N GLN A 85 0.47 -13.83 2.37
CA GLN A 85 -0.38 -14.33 1.28
C GLN A 85 -0.31 -15.85 1.07
N ASN A 86 0.79 -16.51 1.43
CA ASN A 86 0.94 -17.95 1.17
C ASN A 86 0.04 -18.84 2.05
N GLU A 87 -0.57 -18.30 3.11
CA GLU A 87 -1.44 -19.09 3.99
C GLU A 87 -2.93 -18.76 3.82
N GLN A 88 -3.27 -17.66 3.15
CA GLN A 88 -4.66 -17.18 3.04
C GLN A 88 -5.33 -17.47 1.69
N HIS A 89 -4.59 -17.91 0.67
CA HIS A 89 -5.13 -18.29 -0.65
C HIS A 89 -5.35 -19.80 -0.78
#